data_AF-A0A831KJV6-F1
#
_entry.id   AF-A0A831KJV6-F1
#
_cell.length_a   1.000
_cell.length_b   1.000
_cell.length_c   1.000
_cell.angle_alpha   90.00
_cell.angle_beta   90.00
_cell.angle_gamma   90.00
#
_symmetry.space_group_name_H-M   'P 1'
#
loop_
_entity.id
_entity.type
_entity.pdbx_description
1 polymer ?
#
loop_
_entity_poly.entity_id
_entity_poly.type
_entity_poly.pdbx_seq_one_letter_code
_entity_poly.pdbx_strand_id
1 'polypeptide(L)'
;MSFYTNLDLKSQYKNMKRRDFIKRTAVISAVGLTGGFSLVSLLGKNKKHYFRPPGALEENQFLAACIRCGKCIQDCPYDTLKLGSLEDGINIGTPYIDFRDVPCQMCADVPCIAACPTTALNHDLKDVNKSNMGTAVITDREACLSLNGIRCEICYRVCPLNNKAITLDKHEQSITKRHTVFEPIIHKEFCTGCGICENACPLDKTAIKVLPTERGDKAAHYILLREQQT
;
A
#
# COMPACT_ATOMS: atom_id res chain seq x y z
N MET A 1 63.22 -35.82 -23.34
CA MET A 1 64.23 -34.75 -23.17
C MET A 1 63.53 -33.55 -22.53
N SER A 2 63.98 -33.18 -21.33
CA SER A 2 63.71 -31.97 -20.50
C SER A 2 62.33 -31.30 -20.52
N PHE A 3 61.55 -31.29 -19.42
CA PHE A 3 61.75 -30.61 -18.12
C PHE A 3 61.53 -29.07 -18.13
N TYR A 4 60.76 -28.61 -17.12
CA TYR A 4 60.46 -27.22 -16.68
C TYR A 4 59.41 -26.46 -17.53
N THR A 5 58.23 -26.08 -17.04
CA THR A 5 57.98 -25.15 -15.92
C THR A 5 56.58 -25.37 -15.29
N ASN A 6 56.52 -25.90 -14.07
CA ASN A 6 55.31 -25.93 -13.23
C ASN A 6 55.71 -25.79 -11.76
N LEU A 7 56.46 -24.73 -11.47
CA LEU A 7 56.99 -24.44 -10.14
C LEU A 7 56.83 -22.94 -9.85
N ASP A 8 55.59 -22.45 -9.81
CA ASP A 8 55.36 -21.10 -9.24
C ASP A 8 53.99 -20.85 -8.58
N LEU A 9 53.22 -21.90 -8.27
CA LEU A 9 51.98 -21.77 -7.47
C LEU A 9 52.08 -22.34 -6.06
N LYS A 10 52.97 -23.32 -5.82
CA LYS A 10 53.13 -23.96 -4.50
C LYS A 10 54.04 -23.19 -3.53
N SER A 11 54.78 -22.18 -4.00
CA SER A 11 55.73 -21.41 -3.17
C SER A 11 55.05 -20.30 -2.35
N GLN A 12 53.94 -19.74 -2.84
CA GLN A 12 53.25 -18.60 -2.20
C GLN A 12 52.34 -18.98 -1.00
N TYR A 13 52.11 -20.27 -0.74
CA TYR A 13 51.33 -20.74 0.43
C TYR A 13 52.21 -21.09 1.65
N LYS A 14 53.53 -21.11 1.48
CA LYS A 14 54.49 -21.48 2.53
C LYS A 14 55.02 -20.24 3.24
N ASN A 15 54.19 -19.68 4.12
CA ASN A 15 54.48 -18.81 5.29
C ASN A 15 53.34 -17.81 5.57
N MET A 16 52.09 -18.26 5.54
CA MET A 16 51.02 -17.46 6.15
C MET A 16 51.17 -17.54 7.67
N LYS A 17 51.79 -16.52 8.28
CA LYS A 17 51.83 -16.40 9.75
C LYS A 17 50.40 -16.28 10.26
N ARG A 18 50.07 -16.90 11.40
CA ARG A 18 48.72 -16.83 12.04
C ARG A 18 48.18 -15.40 12.10
N ARG A 19 49.05 -14.42 12.31
CA ARG A 19 48.73 -12.99 12.32
C ARG A 19 48.17 -12.47 10.98
N ASP A 20 48.66 -12.98 9.87
CA ASP A 20 48.26 -12.54 8.52
C ASP A 20 46.94 -13.20 8.09
N PHE A 21 46.67 -14.42 8.56
CA PHE A 21 45.37 -15.06 8.46
C PHE A 21 44.30 -14.25 9.22
N ILE A 22 44.56 -13.91 10.49
CA ILE A 22 43.63 -13.12 11.33
C ILE A 22 43.35 -11.75 10.70
N LYS A 23 44.39 -11.07 10.18
CA LYS A 23 44.23 -9.78 9.48
C LYS A 23 43.38 -9.91 8.23
N ARG A 24 43.59 -10.94 7.42
CA ARG A 24 42.80 -11.16 6.19
C ARG A 24 41.36 -11.53 6.49
N THR A 25 41.09 -12.39 7.48
CA THR A 25 39.72 -12.68 7.91
C THR A 25 39.03 -11.45 8.49
N ALA A 26 39.74 -10.62 9.27
CA ALA A 26 39.19 -9.38 9.82
C ALA A 26 38.82 -8.36 8.73
N VAL A 27 39.65 -8.23 7.69
CA VAL A 27 39.37 -7.36 6.54
C VAL A 27 38.19 -7.90 5.72
N ILE A 28 38.13 -9.20 5.45
CA ILE A 28 37.01 -9.82 4.71
C ILE A 28 35.70 -9.69 5.49
N SER A 29 35.71 -9.90 6.80
CA SER A 29 34.53 -9.67 7.64
C SER A 29 34.13 -8.20 7.66
N ALA A 30 35.09 -7.27 7.73
CA ALA A 30 34.80 -5.84 7.70
C ALA A 30 34.20 -5.40 6.37
N VAL A 31 34.74 -5.86 5.23
CA VAL A 31 34.20 -5.58 3.89
C VAL A 31 32.85 -6.24 3.66
N GLY A 32 32.65 -7.48 4.12
CA GLY A 32 31.36 -8.16 4.05
C GLY A 32 30.27 -7.46 4.87
N LEU A 33 30.60 -6.99 6.07
CA LEU A 33 29.68 -6.24 6.93
C LEU A 33 29.36 -4.85 6.35
N THR A 34 30.37 -4.10 5.91
CA THR A 34 30.18 -2.73 5.38
C THR A 34 29.55 -2.72 3.98
N GLY A 35 30.00 -3.61 3.09
CA GLY A 35 29.44 -3.77 1.75
C GLY A 35 28.04 -4.37 1.76
N GLY A 36 27.79 -5.36 2.63
CA GLY A 36 26.47 -5.96 2.82
C GLY A 36 25.46 -4.98 3.40
N PHE A 37 25.85 -4.20 4.42
CA PHE A 37 24.97 -3.18 5.02
C PHE A 37 24.65 -2.03 4.06
N SER A 38 25.62 -1.60 3.24
CA SER A 38 25.42 -0.55 2.24
C SER A 38 24.44 -0.99 1.13
N LEU A 39 24.51 -2.25 0.69
CA LEU A 39 23.56 -2.83 -0.27
C LEU A 39 22.14 -2.93 0.31
N VAL A 40 22.00 -3.32 1.57
CA VAL A 40 20.69 -3.39 2.26
C VAL A 40 20.07 -2.01 2.45
N SER A 41 20.88 -0.98 2.74
CA SER A 41 20.40 0.40 2.89
C SER A 41 19.91 1.01 1.56
N LEU A 42 20.52 0.61 0.43
CA LEU A 42 20.09 1.01 -0.92
C LEU A 42 18.79 0.32 -1.38
N LEU A 43 18.42 -0.82 -0.77
CA LEU A 43 17.11 -1.44 -0.93
C LEU A 43 16.07 -0.68 -0.10
N GLY A 44 15.86 0.60 -0.44
CA GLY A 44 14.79 1.42 0.10
C GLY A 44 13.44 0.74 -0.18
N LYS A 45 12.92 0.01 0.82
CA LYS A 45 11.57 -0.55 0.75
C LYS A 45 10.58 0.61 0.62
N ASN A 46 10.02 0.79 -0.58
CA ASN A 46 8.78 1.53 -0.74
C ASN A 46 7.75 0.85 0.18
N LYS A 47 7.40 1.49 1.29
CA LYS A 47 6.41 0.97 2.22
C LYS A 47 5.07 1.00 1.48
N LYS A 48 4.65 -0.14 0.93
CA LYS A 48 3.27 -0.32 0.48
C LYS A 48 2.36 -0.08 1.68
N HIS A 49 1.32 0.71 1.46
CA HIS A 49 0.27 0.90 2.44
C HIS A 49 -0.74 -0.22 2.26
N TYR A 50 -1.04 -0.89 3.37
CA TYR A 50 -1.98 -1.98 3.40
C TYR A 50 -3.10 -1.64 4.35
N PHE A 51 -4.30 -2.07 3.98
CA PHE A 51 -5.52 -1.68 4.65
C PHE A 51 -6.13 -2.85 5.38
N ARG A 52 -6.80 -2.57 6.50
CA ARG A 52 -7.43 -3.61 7.32
C ARG A 52 -8.84 -3.92 6.82
N PRO A 53 -9.40 -5.10 7.16
CA PRO A 53 -10.79 -5.43 6.86
C PRO A 53 -11.77 -4.37 7.39
N PRO A 54 -13.02 -4.33 6.87
CA PRO A 54 -14.04 -3.44 7.42
C PRO A 54 -14.27 -3.71 8.91
N GLY A 55 -14.44 -2.63 9.68
CA GLY A 55 -14.66 -2.70 11.12
C GLY A 55 -13.39 -2.96 11.95
N ALA A 56 -12.19 -2.98 11.34
CA ALA A 56 -10.97 -3.09 12.13
C ALA A 56 -10.83 -1.93 13.13
N LEU A 57 -10.33 -2.26 14.33
CA LEU A 57 -9.92 -1.26 15.31
C LEU A 57 -8.69 -0.49 14.83
N GLU A 58 -8.35 0.57 15.56
CA GLU A 58 -7.07 1.27 15.39
C GLU A 58 -5.89 0.30 15.42
N GLU A 59 -4.87 0.55 14.59
CA GLU A 59 -3.85 -0.45 14.23
C GLU A 59 -3.24 -1.15 15.45
N ASN A 60 -2.87 -0.42 16.51
CA ASN A 60 -2.29 -1.02 17.72
C ASN A 60 -3.27 -1.94 18.47
N GLN A 61 -4.55 -1.54 18.55
CA GLN A 61 -5.59 -2.33 19.20
C GLN A 61 -5.96 -3.56 18.36
N PHE A 62 -6.03 -3.37 17.04
CA PHE A 62 -6.24 -4.45 16.09
C PHE A 62 -5.14 -5.52 16.21
N LEU A 63 -3.87 -5.11 16.24
CA LEU A 63 -2.74 -6.02 16.39
C LEU A 63 -2.72 -6.76 17.73
N ALA A 64 -3.19 -6.13 18.80
CA ALA A 64 -3.30 -6.75 20.11
C ALA A 64 -4.45 -7.78 20.17
N ALA A 65 -5.58 -7.51 19.51
CA ALA A 65 -6.76 -8.36 19.53
C ALA A 65 -6.76 -9.48 18.45
N CYS A 66 -6.00 -9.30 17.37
CA CYS A 66 -5.96 -10.24 16.26
C CYS A 66 -5.11 -11.48 16.60
N ILE A 67 -5.76 -12.62 16.74
CA ILE A 67 -5.10 -13.93 16.99
C ILE A 67 -4.61 -14.63 15.72
N ARG A 68 -4.66 -13.96 14.55
CA ARG A 68 -4.16 -14.48 13.26
C ARG A 68 -4.78 -15.83 12.83
N CYS A 69 -6.05 -16.06 13.17
CA CYS A 69 -6.73 -17.32 12.88
C CYS A 69 -7.13 -17.53 11.40
N GLY A 70 -7.13 -16.46 10.59
CA GLY A 70 -7.47 -16.54 9.15
C GLY A 70 -8.96 -16.69 8.83
N LYS A 71 -9.87 -16.77 9.81
CA LYS A 71 -11.32 -16.96 9.57
C LYS A 71 -11.95 -15.88 8.69
N CYS A 72 -11.59 -14.61 8.90
CA CYS A 72 -12.06 -13.51 8.06
C CYS A 72 -11.69 -13.65 6.57
N ILE A 73 -10.60 -14.35 6.26
CA ILE A 73 -10.15 -14.61 4.90
C ILE A 73 -10.96 -15.75 4.28
N GLN A 74 -11.15 -16.84 5.03
CA GLN A 74 -11.93 -17.99 4.58
C GLN A 74 -13.39 -17.62 4.26
N ASP A 75 -13.97 -16.73 5.07
CA ASP A 75 -15.36 -16.33 4.92
C ASP A 75 -15.52 -15.12 3.97
N CYS A 76 -14.43 -14.62 3.37
CA CYS A 76 -14.50 -13.56 2.37
C CYS A 76 -14.87 -14.17 0.99
N PRO A 77 -16.05 -13.86 0.42
CA PRO A 77 -16.50 -14.49 -0.82
C PRO A 77 -15.77 -14.00 -2.08
N TYR A 78 -14.90 -13.00 -1.95
CA TYR A 78 -14.22 -12.34 -3.08
C TYR A 78 -12.70 -12.46 -3.03
N ASP A 79 -12.14 -13.21 -2.07
CA ASP A 79 -10.67 -13.33 -1.88
C ASP A 79 -9.96 -11.96 -1.72
N THR A 80 -10.68 -10.94 -1.23
CA THR A 80 -10.16 -9.59 -0.97
C THR A 80 -9.05 -9.60 0.08
N LEU A 81 -9.14 -10.48 1.08
CA LEU A 81 -8.28 -10.46 2.26
C LEU A 81 -7.12 -11.45 2.10
N LYS A 82 -5.91 -10.99 2.44
CA LYS A 82 -4.68 -11.79 2.41
C LYS A 82 -4.00 -11.80 3.78
N LEU A 83 -3.25 -12.86 4.08
CA LEU A 83 -2.39 -12.89 5.26
C LEU A 83 -1.08 -12.17 4.97
N GLY A 84 -0.71 -11.22 5.81
CA GLY A 84 0.57 -10.54 5.74
C GLY A 84 1.74 -11.53 5.86
N SER A 85 2.70 -11.42 4.95
CA SER A 85 3.99 -12.12 5.00
C SER A 85 5.13 -11.18 5.41
N LEU A 86 6.32 -11.72 5.66
CA LEU A 86 7.50 -10.91 5.94
C LEU A 86 7.91 -10.05 4.72
N GLU A 87 7.64 -10.55 3.52
CA GLU A 87 7.96 -9.89 2.25
C GLU A 87 7.09 -8.65 2.04
N ASP A 88 5.82 -8.72 2.47
CA ASP A 88 4.87 -7.61 2.38
C ASP A 88 5.29 -6.42 3.26
N GLY A 89 6.06 -6.66 4.32
CA GLY A 89 6.41 -5.62 5.29
C GLY A 89 5.25 -5.23 6.21
N ILE A 90 4.27 -6.12 6.36
CA ILE A 90 3.17 -6.05 7.34
C ILE A 90 3.47 -7.00 8.50
N ASN A 91 2.80 -6.79 9.62
CA ASN A 91 2.70 -7.77 10.69
C ASN A 91 2.27 -9.15 10.17
N ILE A 92 3.15 -10.14 10.31
CA ILE A 92 2.95 -11.50 9.80
C ILE A 92 1.64 -12.10 10.32
N GLY A 93 0.89 -12.75 9.43
CA GLY A 93 -0.36 -13.45 9.73
C GLY A 93 -1.53 -12.53 10.06
N THR A 94 -1.38 -11.22 9.91
CA THR A 94 -2.51 -10.28 10.07
C THR A 94 -3.18 -10.04 8.72
N PRO A 95 -4.53 -9.99 8.67
CA PRO A 95 -5.25 -9.81 7.42
C PRO A 95 -5.07 -8.39 6.89
N TYR A 96 -4.94 -8.27 5.57
CA TYR A 96 -4.85 -7.00 4.88
C TYR A 96 -5.54 -7.04 3.51
N ILE A 97 -5.78 -5.85 2.94
CA ILE A 97 -6.33 -5.62 1.61
C ILE A 97 -5.27 -4.93 0.75
N ASP A 98 -5.08 -5.42 -0.48
CA ASP A 98 -4.42 -4.70 -1.57
C ASP A 98 -5.49 -4.30 -2.59
N PHE A 99 -5.85 -3.01 -2.61
CA PHE A 99 -6.94 -2.52 -3.46
C PHE A 99 -6.64 -2.65 -4.95
N ARG A 100 -5.38 -2.72 -5.37
CA ARG A 100 -5.04 -2.89 -6.79
C ARG A 100 -5.20 -4.33 -7.28
N ASP A 101 -5.21 -5.28 -6.37
CA ASP A 101 -5.52 -6.66 -6.70
C ASP A 101 -7.02 -6.90 -6.64
N VAL A 102 -7.58 -6.96 -5.43
CA VAL A 102 -9.02 -7.13 -5.22
C VAL A 102 -9.50 -6.21 -4.10
N PRO A 103 -10.34 -5.21 -4.39
CA PRO A 103 -10.85 -4.28 -3.38
C PRO A 103 -11.97 -4.93 -2.54
N CYS A 104 -12.35 -4.27 -1.45
CA CYS A 104 -13.48 -4.70 -0.64
C CYS A 104 -14.79 -4.46 -1.39
N GLN A 105 -15.53 -5.55 -1.68
CA GLN A 105 -16.79 -5.50 -2.42
C GLN A 105 -18.00 -5.08 -1.58
N MET A 106 -17.80 -4.64 -0.33
CA MET A 106 -18.85 -4.08 0.52
C MET A 106 -20.07 -5.02 0.70
N CYS A 107 -19.81 -6.27 1.09
CA CYS A 107 -20.83 -7.29 1.37
C CYS A 107 -21.84 -6.77 2.42
N ALA A 108 -23.14 -6.97 2.18
CA ALA A 108 -24.20 -6.45 3.05
C ALA A 108 -24.23 -7.11 4.44
N ASP A 109 -23.86 -8.38 4.53
CA ASP A 109 -23.81 -9.21 5.74
C ASP A 109 -22.44 -9.20 6.43
N VAL A 110 -21.43 -8.60 5.80
CA VAL A 110 -20.06 -8.41 6.32
C VAL A 110 -19.48 -9.69 6.94
N PRO A 111 -19.37 -10.80 6.18
CA PRO A 111 -19.06 -12.13 6.73
C PRO A 111 -17.69 -12.16 7.41
N CYS A 112 -16.74 -11.34 6.97
CA CYS A 112 -15.43 -11.21 7.61
C CYS A 112 -15.48 -10.73 9.07
N ILE A 113 -16.44 -9.86 9.43
CA ILE A 113 -16.68 -9.44 10.81
C ILE A 113 -17.33 -10.57 11.59
N ALA A 114 -18.41 -11.17 11.05
CA ALA A 114 -19.13 -12.27 11.70
C ALA A 114 -18.22 -13.48 12.01
N ALA A 115 -17.28 -13.76 11.11
CA ALA A 115 -16.31 -14.84 11.26
C ALA A 115 -15.22 -14.58 12.32
N CYS A 116 -15.01 -13.32 12.72
CA CYS A 116 -13.93 -12.94 13.61
C CYS A 116 -14.24 -13.40 15.05
N PRO A 117 -13.47 -14.32 15.65
CA PRO A 117 -13.76 -14.82 16.99
C PRO A 117 -13.30 -13.86 18.11
N THR A 118 -12.66 -12.75 17.78
CA THR A 118 -12.14 -11.76 18.73
C THR A 118 -12.73 -10.39 18.46
N THR A 119 -12.35 -9.41 19.28
CA THR A 119 -12.70 -8.00 19.13
C THR A 119 -11.80 -7.24 18.17
N ALA A 120 -10.97 -7.94 17.37
CA ALA A 120 -10.11 -7.28 16.38
C ALA A 120 -10.94 -6.52 15.32
N LEU A 121 -12.12 -7.05 15.00
CA LEU A 121 -13.12 -6.38 14.19
C LEU A 121 -14.33 -6.00 15.07
N ASN A 122 -14.90 -4.83 14.80
CA ASN A 122 -16.05 -4.29 15.50
C ASN A 122 -17.33 -5.01 15.07
N HIS A 123 -17.83 -5.89 15.94
CA HIS A 123 -19.07 -6.66 15.72
C HIS A 123 -20.35 -5.81 15.73
N ASP A 124 -20.29 -4.59 16.26
CA ASP A 124 -21.43 -3.66 16.25
C ASP A 124 -21.60 -2.96 14.89
N LEU A 125 -20.59 -3.07 14.01
CA LEU A 125 -20.68 -2.57 12.65
C LEU A 125 -21.56 -3.49 11.79
N LYS A 126 -22.87 -3.26 11.83
CA LYS A 126 -23.86 -3.99 11.01
C LYS A 126 -24.04 -3.42 9.61
N ASP A 127 -23.75 -2.14 9.43
CA ASP A 127 -23.83 -1.45 8.15
C ASP A 127 -22.43 -1.18 7.62
N VAL A 128 -22.03 -1.90 6.58
CA VAL A 128 -20.71 -1.78 5.96
C VAL A 128 -20.46 -0.38 5.39
N ASN A 129 -21.52 0.39 5.09
CA ASN A 129 -21.40 1.78 4.63
C ASN A 129 -20.87 2.74 5.70
N LYS A 130 -20.81 2.29 6.95
CA LYS A 130 -20.20 3.03 8.08
C LYS A 130 -18.78 2.54 8.40
N SER A 131 -18.23 1.63 7.60
CA SER A 131 -16.85 1.20 7.77
C SER A 131 -15.89 2.35 7.46
N ASN A 132 -14.73 2.32 8.10
CA ASN A 132 -13.65 3.28 7.89
C ASN A 132 -12.33 2.52 7.71
N MET A 133 -12.11 2.00 6.50
CA MET A 133 -10.86 1.32 6.13
C MET A 133 -9.78 2.32 5.72
N GLY A 134 -10.16 3.56 5.38
CA GLY A 134 -9.32 4.63 4.88
C GLY A 134 -10.15 5.66 4.13
N THR A 135 -9.49 6.58 3.43
CA THR A 135 -10.14 7.63 2.65
C THR A 135 -9.52 7.73 1.26
N ALA A 136 -10.35 7.68 0.22
CA ALA A 136 -9.90 7.87 -1.15
C ALA A 136 -9.53 9.33 -1.40
N VAL A 137 -8.40 9.56 -2.08
CA VAL A 137 -7.90 10.89 -2.43
C VAL A 137 -7.34 10.85 -3.84
N ILE A 138 -7.58 11.89 -4.64
CA ILE A 138 -6.86 12.08 -5.91
C ILE A 138 -5.43 12.51 -5.58
N THR A 139 -4.50 11.55 -5.58
CA THR A 139 -3.10 11.76 -5.25
C THR A 139 -2.29 12.35 -6.40
N ASP A 140 -2.73 12.13 -7.65
CA ASP A 140 -2.03 12.60 -8.85
C ASP A 140 -3.03 13.31 -9.77
N ARG A 141 -3.23 14.61 -9.53
CA ARG A 141 -4.19 15.44 -10.28
C ARG A 141 -3.78 15.62 -11.74
N GLU A 142 -2.48 15.64 -12.01
CA GLU A 142 -1.91 15.78 -13.36
C GLU A 142 -2.05 14.49 -14.17
N ALA A 143 -2.06 13.32 -13.54
CA ALA A 143 -2.36 12.06 -14.23
C ALA A 143 -3.86 11.80 -14.41
N CYS A 144 -4.73 12.40 -13.60
CA CYS A 144 -6.16 12.12 -13.61
C CYS A 144 -6.81 12.49 -14.95
N LEU A 145 -7.33 11.49 -15.67
CA LEU A 145 -7.92 11.68 -17.01
C LEU A 145 -9.06 12.71 -17.00
N SER A 146 -9.90 12.72 -15.96
CA SER A 146 -11.00 13.68 -15.85
C SER A 146 -10.52 15.13 -15.76
N LEU A 147 -9.51 15.37 -14.92
CA LEU A 147 -8.93 16.70 -14.73
C LEU A 147 -8.17 17.19 -15.98
N ASN A 148 -7.69 16.27 -16.81
CA ASN A 148 -7.09 16.56 -18.11
C ASN A 148 -8.12 16.79 -19.25
N GLY A 149 -9.42 16.81 -18.94
CA GLY A 149 -10.48 17.07 -19.91
C GLY A 149 -10.89 15.87 -20.75
N ILE A 150 -10.45 14.65 -20.38
CA ILE A 150 -10.97 13.41 -20.95
C ILE A 150 -12.18 12.99 -20.12
N ARG A 151 -13.28 12.58 -20.77
CA ARG A 151 -14.48 12.15 -20.06
C ARG A 151 -14.26 10.81 -19.34
N CYS A 152 -13.79 10.87 -18.09
CA CYS A 152 -13.55 9.73 -17.23
C CYS A 152 -14.27 9.92 -15.89
N GLU A 153 -15.32 9.12 -15.67
CA GLU A 153 -16.15 9.17 -14.45
C GLU A 153 -16.10 7.84 -13.70
N ILE A 154 -15.11 6.99 -14.00
CA ILE A 154 -15.14 5.58 -13.56
C ILE A 154 -15.18 5.47 -12.03
N CYS A 155 -14.33 6.23 -11.32
CA CYS A 155 -14.27 6.22 -9.85
C CYS A 155 -15.61 6.59 -9.21
N TYR A 156 -16.33 7.56 -9.78
CA TYR A 156 -17.68 7.95 -9.36
C TYR A 156 -18.69 6.83 -9.65
N ARG A 157 -18.68 6.27 -10.87
CA ARG A 157 -19.67 5.25 -11.31
C ARG A 157 -19.56 3.94 -10.54
N VAL A 158 -18.33 3.50 -10.22
CA VAL A 158 -18.11 2.25 -9.48
C VAL A 158 -18.26 2.42 -7.97
N CYS A 159 -18.34 3.66 -7.46
CA CYS A 159 -18.50 3.89 -6.03
C CYS A 159 -19.87 3.37 -5.56
N PRO A 160 -19.93 2.45 -4.58
CA PRO A 160 -21.20 1.99 -4.01
C PRO A 160 -22.01 3.12 -3.36
N LEU A 161 -21.32 4.18 -2.93
CA LEU A 161 -21.87 5.38 -2.31
C LEU A 161 -21.72 6.60 -3.24
N ASN A 162 -21.89 6.41 -4.55
CA ASN A 162 -21.93 7.54 -5.49
C ASN A 162 -22.98 8.58 -5.07
N ASN A 163 -22.74 9.85 -5.42
CA ASN A 163 -23.52 11.01 -4.97
C ASN A 163 -23.44 11.32 -3.46
N LYS A 164 -22.76 10.48 -2.67
CA LYS A 164 -22.45 10.74 -1.26
C LYS A 164 -20.95 10.80 -1.03
N ALA A 165 -20.25 9.68 -1.21
CA ALA A 165 -18.80 9.58 -1.02
C ALA A 165 -17.99 10.19 -2.17
N ILE A 166 -18.52 10.14 -3.39
CA ILE A 166 -17.92 10.79 -4.56
C ILE A 166 -19.03 11.53 -5.31
N THR A 167 -18.80 12.82 -5.57
CA THR A 167 -19.65 13.67 -6.43
C THR A 167 -18.84 14.17 -7.61
N LEU A 168 -19.52 14.62 -8.67
CA LEU A 168 -18.87 15.25 -9.81
C LEU A 168 -19.14 16.75 -9.79
N ASP A 169 -18.09 17.55 -9.68
CA ASP A 169 -18.16 18.98 -9.93
C ASP A 169 -17.90 19.27 -11.41
N LYS A 170 -18.78 20.07 -12.02
CA LYS A 170 -18.75 20.35 -13.45
C LYS A 170 -18.34 21.81 -13.68
N HIS A 171 -17.14 22.01 -14.20
CA HIS A 171 -16.61 23.35 -14.50
C HIS A 171 -15.84 23.37 -15.82
N GLU A 172 -15.56 24.57 -16.34
CA GLU A 172 -14.72 24.73 -17.53
C GLU A 172 -13.24 24.58 -17.18
N GLN A 173 -12.46 23.93 -18.04
CA GLN A 173 -11.03 23.76 -17.81
C GLN A 173 -10.33 25.12 -17.67
N SER A 174 -9.59 25.29 -16.57
CA SER A 174 -8.93 26.56 -16.21
C SER A 174 -7.95 27.07 -17.27
N ILE A 175 -7.26 26.16 -17.98
CA ILE A 175 -6.19 26.51 -18.92
C ILE A 175 -6.74 26.85 -20.31
N THR A 176 -7.52 25.95 -20.92
CA THR A 176 -7.92 26.11 -22.33
C THR A 176 -9.33 26.68 -22.50
N LYS A 177 -10.20 26.57 -21.48
CA LYS A 177 -11.65 26.87 -21.53
C LYS A 177 -12.41 26.21 -22.69
N ARG A 178 -11.82 25.19 -23.33
CA ARG A 178 -12.43 24.50 -24.48
C ARG A 178 -13.19 23.24 -24.06
N HIS A 179 -12.85 22.67 -22.92
CA HIS A 179 -13.41 21.40 -22.45
C HIS A 179 -14.09 21.59 -21.09
N THR A 180 -15.22 20.89 -20.92
CA THR A 180 -15.85 20.71 -19.62
C THR A 180 -15.13 19.62 -18.85
N VAL A 181 -14.74 19.93 -17.61
CA VAL A 181 -14.15 19.01 -16.65
C VAL A 181 -15.25 18.47 -15.74
N PHE A 182 -15.18 17.19 -15.41
CA PHE A 182 -16.04 16.52 -14.43
C PHE A 182 -15.17 16.08 -13.25
N GLU A 183 -14.78 17.02 -12.41
CA GLU A 183 -13.88 16.75 -11.30
C GLU A 183 -14.54 15.84 -10.26
N PRO A 184 -13.95 14.68 -9.94
CA PRO A 184 -14.44 13.87 -8.83
C PRO A 184 -14.03 14.50 -7.50
N ILE A 185 -15.01 14.90 -6.71
CA ILE A 185 -14.83 15.38 -5.34
C ILE A 185 -15.13 14.22 -4.38
N ILE A 186 -14.17 13.89 -3.53
CA ILE A 186 -14.32 12.82 -2.53
C ILE A 186 -14.70 13.44 -1.19
N HIS A 187 -15.82 13.00 -0.63
CA HIS A 187 -16.34 13.41 0.67
C HIS A 187 -15.93 12.39 1.72
N LYS A 188 -14.96 12.75 2.56
CA LYS A 188 -14.33 11.84 3.52
C LYS A 188 -15.30 11.25 4.53
N GLU A 189 -16.34 12.00 4.88
CA GLU A 189 -17.36 11.64 5.86
C GLU A 189 -18.26 10.49 5.42
N PHE A 190 -18.34 10.26 4.10
CA PHE A 190 -19.09 9.14 3.51
C PHE A 190 -18.16 8.09 2.88
N CYS A 191 -16.89 8.39 2.68
CA CYS A 191 -15.93 7.47 2.10
C CYS A 191 -15.56 6.37 3.08
N THR A 192 -15.86 5.12 2.74
CA THR A 192 -15.55 3.96 3.58
C THR A 192 -14.12 3.44 3.43
N GLY A 193 -13.41 3.90 2.39
CA GLY A 193 -12.09 3.39 2.04
C GLY A 193 -12.09 1.98 1.43
N CYS A 194 -13.18 1.54 0.79
CA CYS A 194 -13.28 0.20 0.19
C CYS A 194 -12.30 -0.08 -0.96
N GLY A 195 -11.75 0.97 -1.59
CA GLY A 195 -10.75 0.85 -2.65
C GLY A 195 -11.27 0.48 -4.04
N ILE A 196 -12.59 0.30 -4.23
CA ILE A 196 -13.18 0.00 -5.54
C ILE A 196 -12.80 1.06 -6.59
N CYS A 197 -12.76 2.34 -6.20
CA CYS A 197 -12.36 3.42 -7.09
C CYS A 197 -10.86 3.41 -7.46
N GLU A 198 -9.98 2.96 -6.56
CA GLU A 198 -8.54 2.80 -6.82
C GLU A 198 -8.28 1.61 -7.75
N ASN A 199 -8.99 0.50 -7.53
CA ASN A 199 -8.95 -0.66 -8.41
C ASN A 199 -9.41 -0.32 -9.83
N ALA A 200 -10.55 0.36 -9.95
CA ALA A 200 -11.16 0.69 -11.25
C ALA A 200 -10.43 1.81 -12.02
N CYS A 201 -9.43 2.46 -11.42
CA CYS A 201 -8.63 3.46 -12.12
C CYS A 201 -7.85 2.79 -13.27
N PRO A 202 -8.04 3.22 -14.54
CA PRO A 202 -7.45 2.56 -15.71
C PRO A 202 -5.96 2.85 -15.89
N LEU A 203 -5.39 3.72 -15.06
CA LEU A 203 -3.97 4.07 -15.11
C LEU A 203 -3.14 3.02 -14.36
N ASP A 204 -1.95 2.70 -14.89
CA ASP A 204 -1.00 1.80 -14.23
C ASP A 204 -0.58 2.36 -12.86
N LYS A 205 -0.23 3.66 -12.85
CA LYS A 205 -0.05 4.44 -11.63
C LYS A 205 -1.35 5.19 -11.37
N THR A 206 -2.10 4.76 -10.36
CA THR A 206 -3.43 5.32 -10.10
C THR A 206 -3.37 6.80 -9.72
N ALA A 207 -4.31 7.56 -10.29
CA ALA A 207 -4.51 8.96 -9.93
C ALA A 207 -5.27 9.12 -8.59
N ILE A 208 -6.04 8.10 -8.22
CA ILE A 208 -6.80 8.02 -6.97
C ILE A 208 -6.28 6.86 -6.13
N LYS A 209 -6.01 7.13 -4.85
CA LYS A 209 -5.55 6.13 -3.88
C LYS A 209 -6.30 6.27 -2.57
N VAL A 210 -6.57 5.14 -1.92
CA VAL A 210 -6.99 5.15 -0.53
C VAL A 210 -5.76 5.42 0.32
N LEU A 211 -5.91 6.31 1.29
CA LEU A 211 -4.92 6.64 2.30
C LEU A 211 -5.49 6.29 3.68
N PRO A 212 -4.64 5.97 4.68
CA PRO A 212 -5.09 5.87 6.07
C PRO A 212 -5.81 7.16 6.47
N THR A 213 -6.88 7.05 7.27
CA THR A 213 -7.80 8.16 7.57
C THR A 213 -7.09 9.40 8.11
N GLU A 214 -6.11 9.23 9.02
CA GLU A 214 -5.28 10.32 9.55
C GLU A 214 -4.52 11.11 8.47
N ARG A 215 -4.15 10.46 7.37
CA ARG A 215 -3.46 11.07 6.23
C ARG A 215 -4.44 11.61 5.19
N GLY A 216 -5.61 11.00 5.06
CA GLY A 216 -6.71 11.54 4.25
C GLY A 216 -7.10 12.95 4.70
N ASP A 217 -7.18 13.18 6.02
CA ASP A 217 -7.45 14.49 6.60
C ASP A 217 -6.39 15.55 6.22
N LYS A 218 -5.11 15.16 6.23
CA LYS A 218 -3.99 16.06 5.88
C LYS A 218 -3.88 16.30 4.36
N ALA A 219 -4.19 15.29 3.55
CA ALA A 219 -4.17 15.42 2.09
C ALA A 219 -5.32 16.31 1.59
N ALA A 220 -6.51 16.19 2.18
CA ALA A 220 -7.63 17.11 1.93
C ALA A 220 -7.26 18.55 2.30
N HIS A 221 -6.56 18.76 3.43
CA HIS A 221 -6.08 20.08 3.84
C HIS A 221 -5.05 20.68 2.85
N TYR A 222 -4.16 19.87 2.28
CA TYR A 222 -3.19 20.33 1.27
C TYR A 222 -3.87 20.79 -0.04
N ILE A 223 -4.94 20.12 -0.47
CA ILE A 223 -5.71 20.50 -1.67
C ILE A 223 -6.39 21.86 -1.44
N LEU A 224 -7.03 22.07 -0.28
CA LEU A 224 -7.69 23.33 0.08
C LEU A 224 -6.71 24.52 0.13
N LEU A 225 -5.47 24.31 0.59
CA LEU A 225 -4.45 25.37 0.61
C LEU A 225 -3.96 25.78 -0.77
N ARG A 226 -3.98 24.88 -1.76
CA ARG A 226 -3.55 25.17 -3.14
C ARG A 226 -4.61 25.96 -3.91
N GLU A 227 -5.89 25.71 -3.65
CA GLU A 227 -7.02 26.45 -4.24
C GLU A 227 -7.11 27.90 -3.73
N GLN A 228 -6.61 28.19 -2.51
CA GLN A 228 -6.54 29.55 -1.96
C GLN A 228 -5.35 30.38 -2.48
N GLN A 229 -4.48 29.79 -3.30
CA GLN A 229 -3.26 30.42 -3.84
C GLN A 229 -3.30 30.69 -5.35
N THR A 230 -4.43 30.42 -6.01
CA THR A 230 -4.72 30.78 -7.40
C THR A 230 -5.92 31.70 -7.47
#